data_AF-B0D403-F1
#
_entry.id   AF-B0D403-F1
#
_cell.length_a   1.000
_cell.length_b   1.000
_cell.length_c   1.000
_cell.angle_alpha   90.00
_cell.angle_beta   90.00
_cell.angle_gamma   90.00
#
_symmetry.space_group_name_H-M   'P 1'
#
loop_
_entity.id
_entity.type
_entity.pdbx_description
1 polymer ?
#
loop_
_entity_poly.entity_id
_entity_poly.type
_entity_poly.pdbx_seq_one_letter_code
_entity_poly.pdbx_strand_id
1 'polypeptide(L)'
;MSQIISSKKYACETCIKGHRSSACKHSDRPLFEIKKKGRPVTQCEHCRELRKTKQVHVKCSCESKAYNNSQPSSSSAPTNKGVCHLYLF
;
A
#
# COMPACT_ATOMS: atom_id res chain seq x y z
N MET A 1 4.87 4.42 -19.79
CA MET A 1 6.18 3.91 -19.33
C MET A 1 7.09 5.09 -18.99
N SER A 2 7.76 5.09 -17.82
CA SER A 2 8.72 6.12 -17.39
C SER A 2 10.05 5.98 -18.15
N GLN A 3 10.81 7.08 -18.36
CA GLN A 3 12.15 6.97 -18.95
C GLN A 3 13.09 6.21 -18.00
N ILE A 4 13.79 5.20 -18.51
CA ILE A 4 14.77 4.41 -17.75
C ILE A 4 16.14 4.72 -18.34
N ILE A 5 17.01 5.31 -17.54
CA ILE A 5 18.37 5.65 -17.93
C ILE A 5 19.29 5.03 -16.89
N SER A 6 20.25 4.20 -17.31
CA SER A 6 21.20 3.54 -16.40
C SER A 6 20.50 2.85 -15.20
N SER A 7 19.51 1.99 -15.46
CA SER A 7 18.72 1.22 -14.47
C SER A 7 17.89 2.02 -13.45
N LYS A 8 17.86 3.35 -13.56
CA LYS A 8 17.08 4.25 -12.70
C LYS A 8 15.91 4.86 -13.49
N LYS A 9 14.79 5.09 -12.81
CA LYS A 9 13.59 5.70 -13.40
C LYS A 9 13.67 7.22 -13.30
N TYR A 10 13.36 7.91 -14.39
CA TYR A 10 13.37 9.36 -14.48
C TYR A 10 12.01 9.90 -14.97
N ALA A 11 11.60 11.04 -14.43
CA ALA A 11 10.46 11.80 -14.93
C ALA A 11 10.57 13.30 -14.62
N CYS A 12 9.77 14.09 -15.32
CA CYS A 12 9.67 15.53 -15.12
C CYS A 12 8.98 15.88 -13.78
N GLU A 13 9.26 17.05 -13.20
CA GLU A 13 8.66 17.48 -11.93
C GLU A 13 7.12 17.47 -11.96
N THR A 14 6.52 18.03 -13.02
CA THR A 14 5.07 18.06 -13.21
C THR A 14 4.47 16.66 -13.27
N CYS A 15 5.20 15.71 -13.85
CA CYS A 15 4.80 14.33 -14.02
C CYS A 15 4.86 13.57 -12.69
N ILE A 16 5.89 13.84 -11.89
CA ILE A 16 6.04 13.26 -10.55
C ILE A 16 4.93 13.77 -9.64
N LYS A 17 4.71 15.10 -9.60
CA LYS A 17 3.64 15.72 -8.79
C LYS A 17 2.24 15.28 -9.24
N GLY A 18 2.04 15.14 -10.54
CA GLY A 18 0.75 14.75 -11.14
C GLY A 18 0.50 13.24 -11.23
N HIS A 19 1.35 12.39 -10.64
CA HIS A 19 1.24 10.91 -10.72
C HIS A 19 1.29 10.33 -12.15
N ARG A 20 1.76 11.12 -13.14
CA ARG A 20 1.94 10.73 -14.54
C ARG A 20 3.38 10.32 -14.85
N SER A 21 4.23 10.18 -13.83
CA SER A 21 5.63 9.78 -13.95
C SER A 21 5.80 8.46 -14.70
N SER A 22 4.86 7.53 -14.51
CA SER A 22 4.80 6.26 -15.23
C SER A 22 4.64 6.40 -16.74
N ALA A 23 4.32 7.56 -17.32
CA ALA A 23 4.18 7.78 -18.77
C ALA A 23 4.91 9.04 -19.25
N CYS A 24 5.85 9.58 -18.47
CA CYS A 24 6.58 10.78 -18.82
C CYS A 24 7.48 10.56 -20.05
N LYS A 25 7.19 11.27 -21.15
CA LYS A 25 8.00 11.30 -22.38
C LYS A 25 8.56 12.69 -22.72
N HIS A 26 8.50 13.64 -21.79
CA HIS A 26 9.02 14.98 -22.02
C HIS A 26 10.55 14.95 -22.10
N SER A 27 11.11 15.48 -23.18
CA SER A 27 12.54 15.71 -23.39
C SER A 27 12.95 17.15 -23.08
N ASP A 28 12.00 18.08 -23.10
CA ASP A 28 12.23 19.53 -23.00
C ASP A 28 12.33 20.04 -21.56
N ARG A 29 12.05 19.17 -20.58
CA ARG A 29 11.96 19.52 -19.15
C ARG A 29 13.05 18.78 -18.37
N PRO A 30 13.56 19.37 -17.28
CA PRO A 30 14.54 18.69 -16.43
C PRO A 30 13.94 17.39 -15.88
N LEU A 31 14.67 16.29 -16.05
CA LEU A 31 14.31 14.97 -15.55
C LEU A 31 14.93 14.74 -14.17
N PHE A 32 14.12 14.23 -13.24
CA PHE A 32 14.55 13.89 -11.88
C PHE A 32 14.51 12.39 -11.66
N GLU A 33 15.50 11.87 -10.92
CA GLU A 33 15.53 10.46 -10.50
C GLU A 33 14.39 10.16 -9.52
N ILE A 34 13.52 9.21 -9.86
CA ILE A 34 12.43 8.75 -9.00
C ILE A 34 12.96 7.69 -8.04
N LYS A 35 13.17 8.07 -6.79
CA LYS A 35 13.41 7.12 -5.69
C LYS A 35 12.13 6.36 -5.34
N LYS A 36 12.27 5.15 -4.80
CA LYS A 36 11.15 4.32 -4.32
C LYS A 36 10.47 5.02 -3.14
N LYS A 37 9.39 5.76 -3.39
CA LYS A 37 8.55 6.34 -2.33
C LYS A 37 7.57 5.27 -1.85
N GLY A 38 7.89 4.60 -0.75
CA GLY A 38 6.99 3.66 -0.08
C GLY A 38 6.32 4.34 1.11
N ARG A 39 4.99 4.23 1.23
CA ARG A 39 4.32 4.49 2.51
C ARG A 39 4.76 3.37 3.45
N PRO A 40 5.33 3.66 4.63
CA PRO A 40 5.59 2.61 5.60
C PRO A 40 4.27 1.88 5.89
N VAL A 41 4.35 0.57 6.09
CA VAL A 41 3.16 -0.21 6.40
C VAL A 41 2.57 0.30 7.72
N THR A 42 1.34 0.81 7.66
CA THR A 42 0.66 1.36 8.84
C THR A 42 -0.05 0.28 9.66
N GLN A 43 0.00 -0.96 9.20
CA GLN A 43 -0.63 -2.11 9.83
C GLN A 43 0.45 -3.10 10.28
N CYS A 44 0.28 -3.68 11.46
CA CYS A 44 1.18 -4.73 11.94
C CYS A 44 1.07 -6.01 11.09
N GLU A 45 2.11 -6.86 11.13
CA GLU A 45 2.11 -8.11 10.36
C GLU A 45 0.96 -9.04 10.77
N HIS A 46 0.63 -9.09 12.06
CA HIS A 46 -0.50 -9.87 12.58
C HIS A 46 -1.83 -9.53 11.90
N CYS A 47 -2.23 -8.25 11.90
CA CYS A 47 -3.49 -7.85 11.26
C CYS A 47 -3.46 -8.00 9.74
N ARG A 48 -2.26 -7.99 9.14
CA ARG A 48 -2.08 -8.23 7.70
C ARG A 48 -2.32 -9.72 7.36
N GLU A 49 -1.84 -10.63 8.20
CA GLU A 49 -2.08 -12.07 8.06
C GLU A 49 -3.54 -12.44 8.27
N LEU A 50 -4.23 -11.82 9.24
CA LEU A 50 -5.67 -12.03 9.44
C LEU A 50 -6.49 -11.65 8.20
N ARG A 51 -6.10 -10.59 7.49
CA ARG A 51 -6.77 -10.21 6.23
C ARG A 51 -6.54 -11.27 5.14
N LYS A 52 -5.38 -11.91 5.08
CA LYS A 52 -5.07 -12.96 4.08
C LYS A 52 -5.72 -14.29 4.40
N THR A 53 -5.61 -14.74 5.65
CA THR A 53 -6.00 -16.09 6.08
C THR A 53 -7.50 -16.17 6.36
N LYS A 54 -8.08 -15.11 6.95
CA LYS A 54 -9.47 -15.09 7.42
C LYS A 54 -10.36 -14.11 6.65
N GLN A 55 -9.81 -13.36 5.69
CA GLN A 55 -10.54 -12.36 4.89
C GLN A 55 -11.23 -11.28 5.75
N VAL A 56 -10.72 -11.03 6.96
CA VAL A 56 -11.29 -10.05 7.88
C VAL A 56 -10.71 -8.66 7.60
N HIS A 57 -11.58 -7.68 7.35
CA HIS A 57 -11.21 -6.29 7.08
C HIS A 57 -11.50 -5.36 8.27
N VAL A 58 -10.73 -5.50 9.35
CA VAL A 58 -10.82 -4.62 10.54
C VAL A 58 -9.68 -3.59 10.57
N LYS A 59 -9.94 -2.43 11.17
CA LYS A 59 -8.92 -1.42 11.46
C LYS A 59 -7.93 -1.98 12.48
N CYS A 60 -6.64 -1.79 12.21
CA CYS A 60 -5.58 -2.20 13.13
C CYS A 60 -5.54 -1.25 14.33
N SER A 61 -5.91 -1.75 15.52
CA SER A 61 -5.84 -1.02 16.81
C SER A 61 -4.75 -1.59 17.72
N CYS A 62 -3.70 -2.18 17.14
CA CYS A 62 -2.55 -2.67 17.90
C CYS A 62 -1.70 -1.48 18.36
N GLU A 63 -2.03 -0.89 19.51
CA GLU A 63 -1.14 0.03 20.23
C GLU A 63 0.04 -0.78 20.78
N SER A 64 1.19 -0.68 20.10
CA SER A 64 2.56 -0.98 20.55
C SER A 64 2.79 -2.10 21.57
N LYS A 65 2.00 -3.19 21.58
CA LYS A 65 2.35 -4.41 22.29
C LYS A 65 3.40 -5.16 21.47
N ALA A 66 4.64 -4.70 21.60
CA ALA A 66 5.79 -5.54 21.37
C ALA A 66 5.76 -6.64 22.44
N TYR A 67 5.29 -7.84 22.10
CA TYR A 67 5.74 -9.00 22.86
C TYR A 67 5.68 -10.29 22.06
N ASN A 68 6.79 -11.00 22.20
CA ASN A 68 7.11 -12.37 21.87
C ASN A 68 5.91 -13.30 21.59
N ASN A 69 6.06 -14.02 20.48
CA ASN A 69 5.70 -15.42 20.26
C ASN A 69 4.77 -16.06 21.31
N SER A 70 3.51 -16.32 20.92
CA SER A 70 2.80 -17.61 21.06
C SER A 70 1.30 -17.43 21.33
N GLN A 71 0.51 -17.88 20.35
CA GLN A 71 -0.82 -18.51 20.49
C GLN A 71 -2.04 -17.67 20.94
N PRO A 72 -3.25 -18.07 20.48
CA PRO A 72 -4.39 -17.20 20.26
C PRO A 72 -5.36 -17.21 21.44
N SER A 73 -5.86 -16.03 21.83
CA SER A 73 -7.04 -15.92 22.68
C SER A 73 -8.03 -14.94 22.05
N SER A 74 -9.15 -15.52 21.62
CA SER A 74 -10.49 -14.93 21.56
C SER A 74 -10.66 -13.81 22.60
N SER A 75 -11.21 -12.63 22.31
CA SER A 75 -12.62 -12.44 21.97
C SER A 75 -12.85 -10.96 21.69
N SER A 76 -13.42 -10.63 20.53
CA SER A 76 -14.39 -9.54 20.39
C SER A 76 -14.94 -9.59 18.97
N ALA A 77 -16.09 -10.23 18.84
CA ALA A 77 -17.01 -9.84 17.78
C ALA A 77 -17.29 -8.34 17.94
N PRO A 78 -17.30 -7.60 16.84
CA PRO A 78 -18.54 -6.91 16.52
C PRO A 78 -19.03 -7.37 15.15
N THR A 79 -20.29 -7.78 15.17
CA THR A 79 -21.18 -7.91 14.04
C THR A 79 -21.14 -6.64 13.19
N ASN A 80 -20.86 -6.76 11.88
CA ASN A 80 -21.74 -6.18 10.87
C ASN A 80 -21.49 -6.77 9.49
N LYS A 81 -22.57 -7.29 8.92
CA LYS A 81 -22.64 -7.84 7.57
C LYS A 81 -22.61 -6.67 6.61
N GLY A 82 -21.60 -6.61 5.76
CA GLY A 82 -21.55 -5.73 4.59
C GLY A 82 -21.15 -6.58 3.40
N VAL A 83 -22.12 -7.29 2.84
CA VAL A 83 -21.98 -8.03 1.60
C VAL A 83 -21.63 -7.01 0.51
N CYS A 84 -20.36 -6.91 0.12
CA CYS A 84 -20.01 -6.20 -1.12
C CYS A 84 -20.45 -7.11 -2.26
N HIS A 85 -21.74 -7.03 -2.58
CA HIS A 85 -22.33 -7.82 -3.64
C HIS A 85 -21.58 -7.53 -4.94
N LEU A 86 -21.03 -8.61 -5.48
CA LEU A 86 -20.60 -8.74 -6.85
C LEU A 86 -21.77 -8.34 -7.76
N TYR A 87 -21.72 -7.16 -8.37
CA TYR A 87 -22.40 -6.80 -9.61
C TYR A 87 -21.37 -5.93 -10.35
N LEU A 88 -20.63 -6.44 -11.34
CA LEU A 88 -21.07 -6.56 -12.73
C LEU A 88 -21.96 -5.37 -13.13
N PHE A 89 -21.32 -4.24 -13.39
CA PHE A 89 -21.46 -3.43 -14.60
C PHE A 89 -20.14 -2.69 -14.85
#